data_AF-A0A9E5LDD2-F1
#
_entry.id   AF-A0A9E5LDD2-F1
#
_cell.length_a   1.000
_cell.length_b   1.000
_cell.length_c   1.000
_cell.angle_alpha   90.00
_cell.angle_beta   90.00
_cell.angle_gamma   90.00
#
_symmetry.space_group_name_H-M   'P 1'
#
loop_
_entity.id
_entity.type
_entity.pdbx_description
1 polymer ?
#
loop_
_entity_poly.entity_id
_entity_poly.type
_entity_poly.pdbx_seq_one_letter_code
_entity_poly.pdbx_strand_id
1 'polypeptide(L)' 'MFALCRDCTKITENTRRCTHCASPRVFVHPELFSLGIAHMDCDAFYASVEKR' A
#
# COMPACT_ATOMS: atom_id res chain seq x y z
N MET A 1 -14.15 -9.76 8.94
CA MET A 1 -12.78 -9.25 9.14
C MET A 1 -12.45 -8.34 7.97
N PHE A 2 -11.97 -7.11 8.22
CA PHE A 2 -11.70 -6.14 7.17
C PHE A 2 -10.33 -6.34 6.53
N ALA A 3 -10.17 -5.81 5.32
CA ALA A 3 -8.96 -5.90 4.54
C ALA A 3 -8.69 -4.57 3.81
N LEU A 4 -7.44 -4.30 3.45
CA LEU A 4 -7.03 -3.17 2.62
C LEU A 4 -6.69 -3.65 1.21
N CYS A 5 -7.21 -2.98 0.19
CA CYS A 5 -6.78 -3.19 -1.18
C CYS A 5 -5.50 -2.39 -1.47
N ARG A 6 -4.43 -3.05 -1.95
CA ARG A 6 -3.16 -2.36 -2.26
C ARG A 6 -3.18 -1.52 -3.54
N ASP A 7 -4.17 -1.72 -4.41
CA ASP A 7 -4.23 -1.00 -5.68
C ASP A 7 -5.15 0.23 -5.63
N CYS A 8 -6.30 0.13 -4.94
CA CYS A 8 -7.25 1.25 -4.84
C CYS A 8 -7.36 1.87 -3.44
N THR A 9 -6.56 1.37 -2.48
CA THR A 9 -6.47 1.85 -1.08
C THR A 9 -7.78 1.88 -0.28
N LYS A 10 -8.86 1.31 -0.82
CA LYS A 10 -10.12 1.17 -0.08
C LYS A 10 -10.08 0.00 0.89
N ILE A 11 -10.73 0.20 2.04
CA ILE A 11 -11.08 -0.87 2.95
C ILE A 11 -12.20 -1.70 2.31
N THR A 12 -12.06 -3.02 2.36
CA THR A 12 -12.99 -4.00 1.79
C THR A 12 -13.19 -5.13 2.78
N GLU A 13 -14.19 -5.97 2.54
CA GLU A 13 -14.31 -7.25 3.23
C GLU A 13 -13.14 -8.18 2.88
N ASN A 14 -12.86 -9.14 3.76
CA ASN A 14 -11.86 -10.19 3.51
C ASN A 14 -12.36 -11.20 2.46
N THR A 15 -12.33 -10.77 1.21
CA THR A 15 -12.68 -11.53 0.02
C THR A 15 -11.44 -11.78 -0.83
N ARG A 16 -11.48 -12.76 -1.74
CA ARG A 16 -10.38 -13.04 -2.67
C ARG A 16 -10.10 -11.88 -3.65
N ARG A 17 -11.06 -10.98 -3.85
CA ARG A 17 -10.95 -9.82 -4.74
C ARG A 17 -11.62 -8.61 -4.12
N CYS A 18 -11.01 -7.44 -4.28
CA CYS A 18 -11.57 -6.18 -3.82
C CYS A 18 -12.93 -5.91 -4.48
N THR A 19 -13.94 -5.56 -3.69
CA THR A 19 -15.29 -5.25 -4.18
C THR A 19 -15.39 -3.93 -4.94
N HIS A 20 -14.35 -3.07 -4.86
CA HIS A 20 -14.31 -1.78 -5.54
C HIS A 20 -13.57 -1.78 -6.88
N CYS A 21 -12.48 -2.54 -7.00
CA CYS A 21 -11.64 -2.53 -8.22
C CYS A 21 -11.33 -3.92 -8.78
N ALA A 22 -11.90 -4.99 -8.21
CA ALA A 22 -11.67 -6.39 -8.60
C ALA A 22 -10.21 -6.89 -8.49
N SER A 23 -9.29 -6.08 -7.94
CA SER A 23 -7.91 -6.47 -7.71
C SER A 23 -7.82 -7.69 -6.78
N PRO A 24 -6.92 -8.65 -7.08
CA PRO A 24 -6.62 -9.76 -6.16
C PRO A 24 -5.67 -9.36 -5.03
N ARG A 25 -5.10 -8.14 -5.03
CA ARG A 25 -4.09 -7.69 -4.05
C ARG A 25 -4.76 -7.14 -2.77
N VAL A 26 -5.47 -8.02 -2.07
CA VAL A 26 -6.16 -7.74 -0.81
C VAL A 26 -5.27 -8.18 0.36
N PHE A 27 -5.14 -7.33 1.39
CA PHE A 27 -4.29 -7.58 2.55
C PHE A 27 -5.11 -7.51 3.85
N VAL A 28 -4.97 -8.52 4.70
CA VAL A 28 -5.64 -8.62 5.99
C VAL A 28 -4.60 -8.58 7.09
N HIS A 29 -4.81 -7.73 8.09
CA HIS A 29 -3.96 -7.66 9.27
C HIS A 29 -4.83 -7.41 10.51
N PRO A 30 -4.59 -8.09 11.65
CA PRO A 30 -5.35 -7.85 12.88
C PRO A 30 -5.29 -6.39 13.33
N GLU A 31 -4.15 -5.74 13.12
CA GLU A 31 -3.87 -4.36 13.54
C GLU A 31 -4.05 -3.33 12.41
N LEU A 32 -4.82 -3.66 11.36
CA LEU A 32 -4.97 -2.80 10.17
C LEU A 32 -5.45 -1.37 10.51
N PHE A 33 -6.21 -1.22 11.59
CA PHE A 33 -6.75 0.07 12.06
C PHE A 33 -6.04 0.63 13.29
N SER A 34 -5.04 -0.08 13.82
CA SER A 34 -4.30 0.34 15.02
C SER A 34 -2.83 0.64 14.75
N LEU A 35 -2.26 0.11 13.65
CA LEU A 35 -0.94 0.52 13.19
C LEU A 35 -0.99 1.94 12.64
N GLY A 36 -0.20 2.83 13.22
CA GLY A 36 -0.03 4.19 12.74
C GLY A 36 0.71 4.23 11.39
N ILE A 37 0.41 5.23 10.58
CA ILE A 37 1.19 5.50 9.35
C ILE A 37 2.47 6.20 9.78
N ALA A 38 3.61 5.54 9.59
CA ALA A 38 4.92 6.16 9.75
C ALA A 38 5.26 6.97 8.50
N HIS A 39 5.57 8.26 8.66
CA HIS A 39 6.16 9.07 7.61
C HIS A 39 7.64 8.71 7.49
N MET A 40 8.04 8.20 6.33
CA MET A 40 9.43 7.92 6.01
C MET A 40 9.85 8.88 4.90
N ASP A 41 10.60 9.92 5.27
CA ASP A 41 11.23 10.84 4.33
C ASP A 41 12.41 10.12 3.65
N CYS A 42 12.30 9.94 2.33
CA CYS A 42 13.30 9.24 1.55
C CYS A 42 13.99 10.24 0.62
N ASP A 43 15.12 10.79 1.06
CA ASP A 43 15.94 11.72 0.29
C ASP A 43 16.74 10.97 -0.79
N ALA A 44 16.06 10.62 -1.90
CA ALA A 44 16.72 9.99 -3.03
C ALA A 44 17.44 11.04 -3.90
N PHE A 45 18.76 11.18 -3.71
CA PHE A 45 19.60 11.97 -4.61
C PHE A 45 20.07 11.12 -5.80
N TYR A 46 19.80 11.60 -7.01
CA TYR A 46 20.36 11.06 -8.26
C TYR A 46 21.36 12.06 -8.84
N ALA A 47 22.59 11.62 -9.09
CA ALA A 47 23.61 12.42 -9.77
C ALA A 47 24.22 11.62 -10.91
N SER A 48 23.99 12.07 -12.15
CA SER A 48 24.70 11.59 -13.34
C SER A 48 25.98 12.43 -13.51
N VAL A 49 27.15 11.79 -13.45
CA VAL A 49 28.44 12.45 -13.74
C VAL A 49 28.84 12.12 -15.16
N GLU A 50 28.74 13.09 -16.07
CA GLU A 50 29.34 13.00 -17.41
C GLU A 50 30.76 13.58 -17.37
N LYS A 51 31.73 12.79 -17.83
CA LYS A 51 33.11 13.21 -18.07
C LYS A 51 33.28 13.33 -19.58
N ARG A 52 33.64 14.54 -20.04
CA ARG A 52 34.05 14.80 -21.42
C ARG A 52 35.53 14.51 -21.60
#